data_AF-A0A950IAV4-F1
#
_entry.id   AF-A0A950IAV4-F1
#
_cell.length_a   1.000
_cell.length_b   1.000
_cell.length_c   1.000
_cell.angle_alpha   90.00
_cell.angle_beta   90.00
_cell.angle_gamma   90.00
#
_symmetry.space_group_name_H-M   'P 1'
#
loop_
_entity.id
_entity.type
_entity.pdbx_description
1 polymer ?
#
loop_
_entity_poly.entity_id
_entity_poly.type
_entity_poly.pdbx_seq_one_letter_code
_entity_poly.pdbx_strand_id
1 'polypeptide(L)'
;MQTITWAPELATGMAELDELHRAMIDAVRQVEQATDAQFAPAFRDFVAGVENDFRSEEEAMELAHYPDAHIHCAHHARVLSALHHAQSRVMQGDIESGRHALWLLFQWLTIHIETMDRALALACLKLRPANAGAT
;
A
#
# COMPACT_ATOMS: atom_id res chain seq x y z
N MET A 1 2.58 -13.61 -16.74
CA MET A 1 2.34 -12.92 -15.46
C MET A 1 2.68 -11.47 -15.66
N GLN A 2 1.84 -10.52 -15.24
CA GLN A 2 2.19 -9.10 -15.33
C GLN A 2 3.34 -8.79 -14.37
N THR A 3 4.24 -7.89 -14.79
CA THR A 3 5.39 -7.47 -13.98
C THR A 3 4.90 -6.57 -12.85
N ILE A 4 5.26 -6.91 -11.60
CA ILE A 4 5.05 -6.04 -10.44
C ILE A 4 6.03 -4.86 -10.58
N THR A 5 5.52 -3.72 -11.00
CA THR A 5 6.29 -2.50 -11.19
C THR A 5 5.45 -1.27 -11.00
N TRP A 6 6.07 -0.21 -10.49
CA TRP A 6 5.49 1.12 -10.58
C TRP A 6 5.25 1.48 -12.04
N ALA A 7 4.10 2.09 -12.31
CA ALA A 7 3.72 2.64 -13.60
C ALA A 7 3.36 4.13 -13.40
N PRO A 8 3.84 5.07 -14.25
CA PRO A 8 3.53 6.49 -14.11
C PRO A 8 2.04 6.83 -14.00
N GLU A 9 1.18 6.00 -14.56
CA GLU A 9 -0.28 6.13 -14.54
C GLU A 9 -0.86 6.06 -13.12
N LEU A 10 -0.17 5.37 -12.21
CA LEU A 10 -0.54 5.24 -10.80
C LEU A 10 -0.27 6.52 -9.98
N ALA A 11 0.40 7.52 -10.56
CA ALA A 11 0.64 8.78 -9.84
C ALA A 11 -0.69 9.48 -9.51
N THR A 12 -0.91 9.75 -8.23
CA THR A 12 -2.05 10.49 -7.70
C THR A 12 -1.88 12.00 -7.90
N GLY A 13 -0.64 12.47 -8.06
CA GLY A 13 -0.28 13.88 -8.15
C GLY A 13 0.06 14.52 -6.80
N MET A 14 -0.04 13.77 -5.70
CA MET A 14 0.49 14.14 -4.39
C MET A 14 1.78 13.35 -4.15
N ALA A 15 2.93 14.03 -4.15
CA ALA A 15 4.26 13.41 -4.09
C ALA A 15 4.41 12.50 -2.87
N GLU A 16 3.86 12.92 -1.73
CA GLU A 16 3.94 12.19 -0.47
C GLU A 16 3.22 10.82 -0.55
N LEU A 17 2.05 10.75 -1.19
CA LEU A 17 1.35 9.47 -1.41
C LEU A 17 2.02 8.63 -2.52
N ASP A 18 2.50 9.28 -3.59
CA ASP A 18 3.17 8.58 -4.68
C ASP A 18 4.48 7.91 -4.22
N GLU A 19 5.19 8.50 -3.25
CA GLU A 19 6.37 7.90 -2.61
C GLU A 19 6.02 6.66 -1.80
N LEU A 20 4.94 6.71 -1.00
CA LEU A 20 4.45 5.54 -0.24
C LEU A 20 4.08 4.39 -1.18
N HIS A 21 3.33 4.67 -2.24
CA HIS A 21 2.92 3.63 -3.20
C HIS A 21 4.10 3.01 -3.96
N ARG A 22 5.09 3.82 -4.35
CA ARG A 22 6.32 3.32 -4.98
C ARG A 22 7.08 2.39 -4.03
N ALA A 23 7.25 2.82 -2.78
CA ALA A 23 7.93 2.02 -1.76
C ALA A 23 7.20 0.69 -1.52
N MET A 24 5.87 0.70 -1.43
CA MET A 24 5.07 -0.52 -1.26
C MET A 24 5.22 -1.47 -2.46
N ILE A 25 5.12 -0.97 -3.70
CA ILE A 25 5.27 -1.79 -4.92
C ILE A 25 6.69 -2.37 -5.03
N ASP A 26 7.72 -1.60 -4.70
CA ASP A 26 9.10 -2.09 -4.66
C ASP A 26 9.29 -3.15 -3.56
N ALA A 27 8.68 -2.98 -2.39
CA ALA A 27 8.70 -3.97 -1.33
C ALA A 27 8.00 -5.27 -1.74
N VAL A 28 6.84 -5.20 -2.41
CA VAL A 28 6.15 -6.37 -2.98
C VAL A 28 7.10 -7.12 -3.94
N ARG A 29 7.75 -6.40 -4.85
CA ARG A 29 8.70 -7.00 -5.80
C ARG A 29 9.88 -7.67 -5.09
N GLN A 30 10.46 -7.01 -4.09
CA GLN A 30 11.62 -7.56 -3.36
C GLN A 30 11.27 -8.88 -2.65
N VAL A 31 10.11 -8.93 -1.99
CA VAL A 31 9.66 -10.14 -1.29
C VAL A 31 9.27 -11.23 -2.28
N GLU A 32 8.65 -10.86 -3.41
CA GLU A 32 8.31 -11.81 -4.49
C GLU A 32 9.55 -12.46 -5.11
N GLN A 33 10.70 -11.78 -5.09
CA GLN A 33 11.97 -12.31 -5.60
C GLN A 33 12.82 -13.00 -4.53
N ALA A 34 12.41 -12.95 -3.26
CA ALA A 34 13.13 -13.60 -2.17
C ALA A 34 13.15 -15.13 -2.39
N THR A 35 14.28 -15.76 -2.06
CA THR A 35 14.38 -17.22 -2.05
C THR A 35 13.44 -17.81 -1.00
N ASP A 36 13.02 -19.06 -1.14
CA ASP A 36 12.11 -19.70 -0.18
C ASP A 36 12.65 -19.69 1.25
N ALA A 37 13.97 -19.83 1.42
CA ALA A 37 14.65 -19.76 2.71
C ALA A 37 14.58 -18.35 3.36
N GLN A 38 14.47 -17.30 2.56
CA GLN A 38 14.39 -15.91 3.01
C GLN A 38 12.95 -15.38 3.04
N PHE A 39 12.01 -16.09 2.42
CA PHE A 39 10.68 -15.58 2.16
C PHE A 39 9.89 -15.33 3.45
N ALA A 40 9.89 -16.26 4.40
CA ALA A 40 9.12 -16.11 5.64
C ALA A 40 9.49 -14.87 6.46
N PRO A 41 10.78 -14.60 6.78
CA PRO A 41 11.14 -13.36 7.46
C PRO A 41 10.87 -12.12 6.59
N ALA A 42 11.14 -12.17 5.29
CA ALA A 42 10.87 -11.03 4.38
C ALA A 42 9.37 -10.69 4.32
N PHE A 43 8.50 -11.70 4.26
CA PHE A 43 7.05 -11.52 4.23
C PHE A 43 6.53 -10.94 5.54
N ARG A 44 7.04 -11.37 6.70
CA ARG A 44 6.70 -10.77 8.00
C ARG A 44 7.06 -9.28 8.02
N ASP A 45 8.28 -8.95 7.63
CA ASP A 45 8.76 -7.57 7.68
C ASP A 45 7.99 -6.69 6.68
N PHE A 46 7.61 -7.28 5.54
CA PHE A 46 6.72 -6.66 4.56
C PHE A 46 5.32 -6.34 5.12
N VAL A 47 4.67 -7.29 5.81
CA VAL A 47 3.35 -7.04 6.42
C VAL A 47 3.43 -5.87 7.42
N ALA A 48 4.49 -5.83 8.24
CA ALA A 48 4.71 -4.71 9.16
C ALA A 48 4.94 -3.38 8.43
N GLY A 49 5.60 -3.40 7.27
CA GLY A 49 5.73 -2.24 6.39
C GLY A 49 4.37 -1.72 5.91
N VAL A 50 3.52 -2.61 5.37
CA VAL A 50 2.18 -2.24 4.89
C VAL A 50 1.30 -1.67 6.01
N GLU A 51 1.39 -2.20 7.24
CA GLU A 51 0.69 -1.64 8.40
C GLU A 51 1.11 -0.19 8.70
N ASN A 52 2.40 0.13 8.55
CA ASN A 52 2.91 1.49 8.77
C ASN A 52 2.51 2.44 7.63
N ASP A 53 2.55 1.96 6.38
CA ASP A 53 2.13 2.74 5.22
C ASP A 53 0.64 3.11 5.33
N PHE A 54 -0.23 2.14 5.63
CA PHE A 54 -1.65 2.41 5.85
C PHE A 54 -1.90 3.34 7.03
N ARG A 55 -1.18 3.19 8.14
CA ARG A 55 -1.30 4.14 9.26
C ARG A 55 -0.95 5.57 8.84
N SER A 56 0.10 5.76 8.06
CA SER A 56 0.54 7.07 7.60
C SER A 56 -0.51 7.73 6.70
N GLU A 57 -1.14 6.95 5.81
CA GLU A 57 -2.24 7.43 4.98
C GLU A 57 -3.50 7.74 5.79
N GLU A 58 -3.83 6.90 6.79
CA GLU A 58 -4.95 7.12 7.70
C GLU A 58 -4.78 8.40 8.53
N GLU A 59 -3.58 8.67 9.03
CA GLU A 59 -3.25 9.94 9.70
C GLU A 59 -3.43 11.14 8.75
N ALA A 60 -3.06 11.00 7.47
CA ALA A 60 -3.29 12.04 6.46
C ALA A 60 -4.79 12.27 6.22
N MET A 61 -5.61 11.21 6.19
CA MET A 61 -7.06 11.32 6.09
C MET A 61 -7.68 12.06 7.28
N GLU A 62 -7.22 11.77 8.50
CA GLU A 62 -7.68 12.45 9.72
C GLU A 62 -7.36 13.94 9.68
N LEU A 63 -6.11 14.30 9.34
CA LEU A 63 -5.66 15.68 9.23
C LEU A 63 -6.41 16.48 8.15
N ALA A 64 -6.79 15.80 7.06
CA ALA A 64 -7.57 16.38 5.98
C ALA A 64 -9.08 16.44 6.26
N HIS A 65 -9.55 15.92 7.40
CA HIS A 65 -10.97 15.72 7.68
C HIS A 65 -11.69 14.99 6.53
N TYR A 66 -11.05 13.96 5.96
CA TYR A 66 -11.54 13.27 4.77
C TYR A 66 -12.88 12.56 5.06
N PRO A 67 -13.98 12.92 4.36
CA PRO A 67 -15.32 12.40 4.71
C PRO A 67 -15.45 10.88 4.66
N ASP A 68 -14.74 10.24 3.72
CA ASP A 68 -14.83 8.81 3.47
C ASP A 68 -13.73 7.99 4.17
N ALA A 69 -13.04 8.58 5.16
CA ALA A 69 -11.95 7.93 5.90
C ALA A 69 -12.36 6.55 6.45
N HIS A 70 -13.55 6.44 7.05
CA HIS A 70 -14.05 5.18 7.60
C HIS A 70 -14.20 4.05 6.57
N ILE A 71 -14.61 4.37 5.33
CA ILE A 71 -14.72 3.39 4.24
C ILE A 71 -13.33 2.99 3.78
N HIS A 72 -12.42 3.97 3.66
CA HIS A 72 -11.03 3.77 3.29
C HIS A 72 -10.29 2.86 4.29
N CYS A 73 -10.32 3.17 5.58
CA CYS A 73 -9.75 2.32 6.63
C CYS A 73 -10.33 0.89 6.61
N ALA A 74 -11.61 0.73 6.29
CA ALA A 74 -12.22 -0.59 6.19
C ALA A 74 -11.68 -1.40 5.00
N HIS A 75 -11.19 -0.76 3.93
CA HIS A 75 -10.49 -1.44 2.84
C HIS A 75 -9.09 -1.88 3.31
N HIS A 76 -8.32 -1.00 3.96
CA HIS A 76 -7.03 -1.33 4.56
C HIS A 76 -7.11 -2.51 5.53
N ALA A 77 -8.08 -2.48 6.45
CA ALA A 77 -8.28 -3.55 7.43
C ALA A 77 -8.53 -4.92 6.78
N ARG A 78 -9.27 -4.97 5.66
CA ARG A 78 -9.51 -6.22 4.93
C ARG A 78 -8.23 -6.75 4.28
N VAL A 79 -7.41 -5.87 3.72
CA VAL A 79 -6.11 -6.22 3.15
C VAL A 79 -5.17 -6.75 4.24
N LEU A 80 -5.04 -6.03 5.36
CA LEU A 80 -4.21 -6.47 6.49
C LEU A 80 -4.64 -7.83 7.03
N SER A 81 -5.95 -8.05 7.18
CA SER A 81 -6.48 -9.36 7.59
C SER A 81 -6.08 -10.48 6.62
N ALA A 82 -6.15 -10.23 5.30
CA ALA A 82 -5.72 -11.20 4.30
C ALA A 82 -4.21 -11.46 4.35
N LEU A 83 -3.40 -10.42 4.57
CA LEU A 83 -1.95 -10.52 4.71
C LEU A 83 -1.56 -11.31 5.97
N HIS A 84 -2.20 -11.07 7.12
CA HIS A 84 -1.95 -11.87 8.34
C HIS A 84 -2.34 -13.34 8.16
N HIS A 85 -3.43 -13.63 7.46
CA HIS A 85 -3.78 -15.01 7.11
C HIS A 85 -2.75 -15.67 6.19
N ALA A 86 -2.24 -14.95 5.19
CA ALA A 86 -1.16 -15.44 4.34
C ALA A 86 0.14 -15.64 5.14
N GLN A 87 0.50 -14.71 6.03
CA GLN A 87 1.67 -14.80 6.89
C GLN A 87 1.63 -16.05 7.77
N SER A 88 0.47 -16.37 8.35
CA SER A 88 0.29 -17.59 9.15
C SER A 88 0.57 -18.87 8.33
N ARG A 89 0.14 -18.91 7.06
CA ARG A 89 0.42 -20.04 6.15
C ARG A 89 1.90 -20.11 5.76
N VAL A 90 2.51 -18.97 5.47
CA VAL A 90 3.94 -18.85 5.17
C VAL A 90 4.79 -19.38 6.34
N MET A 91 4.42 -19.06 7.58
CA MET A 91 5.08 -19.60 8.78
C MET A 91 4.95 -21.12 8.93
N GLN A 92 3.95 -21.74 8.30
CA GLN A 92 3.74 -23.19 8.26
C GLN A 92 4.44 -23.85 7.06
N GLY A 93 5.18 -23.08 6.25
CA GLY A 93 5.92 -23.56 5.09
C GLY A 93 5.18 -23.41 3.74
N ASP A 94 3.96 -22.88 3.73
CA ASP A 94 3.23 -22.60 2.50
C ASP A 94 3.64 -21.23 1.92
N ILE A 95 4.80 -21.24 1.25
CA ILE A 95 5.39 -20.07 0.60
C ILE A 95 4.56 -19.60 -0.59
N GLU A 96 3.95 -20.54 -1.33
CA GLU A 96 3.13 -20.24 -2.51
C GLU A 96 1.92 -19.36 -2.16
N SER A 97 1.24 -19.65 -1.04
CA SER A 97 0.17 -18.77 -0.53
C SER A 97 0.65 -17.34 -0.27
N GLY A 98 1.87 -17.16 0.21
CA GLY A 98 2.48 -15.85 0.42
C GLY A 98 2.73 -15.11 -0.90
N ARG A 99 3.35 -15.78 -1.88
CA ARG A 99 3.59 -15.20 -3.22
C ARG A 99 2.28 -14.84 -3.92
N HIS A 100 1.26 -15.68 -3.77
CA HIS A 100 -0.07 -15.40 -4.30
C HIS A 100 -0.70 -14.17 -3.63
N ALA A 101 -0.56 -14.03 -2.31
CA ALA A 101 -1.05 -12.85 -1.59
C ALA A 101 -0.36 -11.56 -2.03
N LEU A 102 0.95 -11.57 -2.30
CA LEU A 102 1.68 -10.42 -2.87
C LEU A 102 1.11 -9.99 -4.23
N TRP A 103 0.82 -10.96 -5.10
CA TRP A 103 0.22 -10.66 -6.39
C TRP A 103 -1.19 -10.07 -6.26
N LEU A 104 -2.04 -10.64 -5.40
CA LEU A 104 -3.38 -10.11 -5.13
C LEU A 104 -3.33 -8.70 -4.53
N LEU A 105 -2.39 -8.45 -3.61
CA LEU A 105 -2.16 -7.14 -3.03
C LEU A 105 -1.79 -6.12 -4.12
N PHE A 106 -0.86 -6.47 -5.02
CA PHE A 106 -0.49 -5.58 -6.11
C PHE A 106 -1.69 -5.23 -7.01
N GLN A 107 -2.52 -6.20 -7.36
CA GLN A 107 -3.73 -5.95 -8.16
C GLN A 107 -4.77 -5.09 -7.42
N TRP A 108 -4.95 -5.33 -6.13
CA TRP A 108 -5.82 -4.51 -5.30
C TRP A 108 -5.29 -3.07 -5.21
N LEU A 109 -3.99 -2.91 -4.95
CA LEU A 109 -3.34 -1.61 -4.78
C LEU A 109 -3.49 -0.73 -6.01
N THR A 110 -3.34 -1.28 -7.22
CA THR A 110 -3.51 -0.47 -8.45
C THR A 110 -4.93 0.09 -8.58
N ILE A 111 -5.95 -0.70 -8.23
CA ILE A 111 -7.35 -0.25 -8.27
C ILE A 111 -7.64 0.74 -7.14
N HIS A 112 -7.09 0.47 -5.96
CA HIS A 112 -7.24 1.31 -4.78
C HIS A 112 -6.65 2.71 -5.00
N ILE A 113 -5.43 2.79 -5.54
CA ILE A 113 -4.78 4.03 -5.96
C ILE A 113 -5.65 4.80 -6.95
N GLU A 114 -6.13 4.13 -8.00
CA GLU A 114 -6.90 4.78 -9.06
C GLU A 114 -8.24 5.34 -8.60
N THR A 115 -8.81 4.79 -7.52
CA THR A 115 -10.17 5.10 -7.08
C THR A 115 -10.20 5.91 -5.78
N MET A 116 -9.57 5.42 -4.73
CA MET A 116 -9.67 5.96 -3.37
C MET A 116 -8.54 6.96 -3.09
N ASP A 117 -7.29 6.60 -3.40
CA ASP A 117 -6.13 7.42 -3.00
C ASP A 117 -6.01 8.66 -3.88
N ARG A 118 -6.42 8.58 -5.15
CA ARG A 118 -6.61 9.76 -6.00
C ARG A 118 -7.64 10.74 -5.42
N ALA A 119 -8.75 10.25 -4.86
CA ALA A 119 -9.76 11.10 -4.25
C ALA A 119 -9.22 11.76 -2.97
N LEU A 120 -8.45 11.01 -2.16
CA LEU A 120 -7.74 11.53 -1.00
C LEU A 120 -6.72 12.60 -1.40
N ALA A 121 -5.85 12.34 -2.38
CA ALA A 121 -4.86 13.29 -2.87
C ALA A 121 -5.51 14.63 -3.28
N LEU A 122 -6.63 14.57 -4.01
CA LEU A 122 -7.38 15.77 -4.40
C LEU A 122 -7.95 16.53 -3.19
N ALA A 123 -8.41 15.83 -2.15
CA ALA A 123 -8.90 16.45 -0.93
C ALA A 123 -7.75 17.13 -0.16
N CYS A 124 -6.62 16.43 0.03
CA CYS A 124 -5.43 16.96 0.70
C CYS A 124 -4.85 18.19 -0.01
N LEU A 125 -4.71 18.13 -1.35
CA LEU A 125 -4.19 19.24 -2.15
C LEU A 125 -5.06 20.50 -2.08
N LYS A 126 -6.40 20.36 -1.96
CA LYS A 126 -7.32 21.50 -1.79
C LYS A 126 -7.15 22.21 -0.45
N LEU A 127 -6.68 21.50 0.57
CA LEU A 127 -6.45 22.03 1.91
C LEU A 127 -5.07 22.67 2.07
N ARG A 128 -4.13 22.40 1.14
CA ARG A 128 -2.82 23.06 1.14
C ARG A 128 -3.01 24.56 0.86
N PRO A 129 -2.46 25.45 1.71
CA PRO A 129 -2.54 26.87 1.45
C PRO A 129 -1.85 27.20 0.12
N ALA A 130 -2.45 28.08 -0.68
CA ALA A 130 -2.01 28.43 -2.04
C ALA A 130 -0.59 29.07 -2.12
N ASN A 131 0.12 29.25 -1.00
CA ASN A 131 1.36 30.03 -0.91
C ASN A 131 2.50 29.30 -0.19
N ALA A 132 2.76 28.03 -0.51
CA ALA A 132 3.99 27.34 -0.09
C ALA A 132 5.12 27.40 -1.15
N GLY A 133 5.06 28.40 -2.04
CA GLY A 133 5.98 28.57 -3.17
C GLY A 133 6.41 30.02 -3.38
N ALA A 134 6.71 30.74 -2.31
CA ALA A 134 7.34 32.05 -2.39
C ALA A 134 8.24 32.29 -1.16
N THR A 135 9.43 31.70 -1.19
CA THR A 135 10.66 32.25 -0.57
C THR A 135 11.86 31.76 -1.36
#